data_AF-A0A8J7KNQ3-F1
#
_entry.id   AF-A0A8J7KNQ3-F1
#
_cell.length_a   1.000
_cell.length_b   1.000
_cell.length_c   1.000
_cell.angle_alpha   90.00
_cell.angle_beta   90.00
_cell.angle_gamma   90.00
#
_symmetry.space_group_name_H-M   'P 1'
#
loop_
_entity.id
_entity.type
_entity.pdbx_description
1 polymer ?
#
loop_
_entity_poly.entity_id
_entity_poly.type
_entity_poly.pdbx_seq_one_letter_code
_entity_poly.pdbx_strand_id
1 'polypeptide(L)'
;MIYAIAKNAPGTLAIYKGSDQSGPLSSVTSTVIPDTSGWQTFKSVFSGGNGIIYAITEDGKLLWYKDTKQDGTASFAPGSGNAIGAGWARFKQVLADERGNIYAIEPDGTLKWYFDPARDGTTWGMGGNVIESDWLKNAKHVFSGGDGVVYAINDKGELLWNRFAIDNK
;
A
#
# COMPACT_ATOMS: atom_id res chain seq x y z
N MET A 1 -9.10 -9.34 12.84
CA MET A 1 -9.76 -9.01 11.56
C MET A 1 -8.69 -8.86 10.50
N ILE A 2 -8.82 -9.57 9.39
CA ILE A 2 -7.92 -9.43 8.24
C ILE A 2 -8.66 -8.59 7.21
N TYR A 3 -8.06 -7.48 6.79
CA TYR A 3 -8.55 -6.62 5.72
C TYR A 3 -7.60 -6.74 4.54
N ALA A 4 -8.10 -7.23 3.40
CA ALA A 4 -7.39 -7.15 2.13
C ALA A 4 -8.16 -6.21 1.19
N ILE A 5 -7.42 -5.45 0.40
CA ILE A 5 -7.95 -4.56 -0.63
C ILE A 5 -7.52 -5.13 -1.98
N ALA A 6 -8.48 -5.48 -2.84
CA ALA A 6 -8.19 -5.93 -4.20
C ALA A 6 -9.04 -5.17 -5.22
N LYS A 7 -8.49 -5.04 -6.44
CA LYS A 7 -9.24 -4.58 -7.61
C LYS A 7 -10.02 -5.77 -8.17
N ASN A 8 -11.35 -5.70 -8.25
CA ASN A 8 -12.17 -6.68 -8.97
C ASN A 8 -12.35 -6.25 -10.44
N ALA A 9 -12.67 -7.17 -11.36
CA ALA A 9 -13.29 -6.79 -12.64
C ALA A 9 -14.74 -6.38 -12.33
N PRO A 10 -15.20 -5.14 -12.60
CA PRO A 10 -14.83 -4.17 -13.65
C PRO A 10 -14.19 -2.86 -13.12
N GLY A 11 -13.21 -2.94 -12.20
CA GLY A 11 -12.46 -1.78 -11.71
C GLY A 11 -12.89 -1.25 -10.34
N THR A 12 -13.73 -1.99 -9.62
CA THR A 12 -14.23 -1.61 -8.30
C THR A 12 -13.30 -2.09 -7.18
N LEU A 13 -13.15 -1.27 -6.14
CA LEU A 13 -12.42 -1.65 -4.92
C LEU A 13 -13.25 -2.62 -4.09
N ALA A 14 -12.70 -3.78 -3.75
CA ALA A 14 -13.31 -4.73 -2.82
C ALA A 14 -12.50 -4.81 -1.53
N ILE A 15 -13.20 -4.62 -0.40
CA ILE A 15 -12.67 -4.89 0.94
C ILE A 15 -13.10 -6.30 1.35
N TYR A 16 -12.13 -7.12 1.75
CA TYR A 16 -12.36 -8.47 2.28
C TYR A 16 -12.38 -8.42 3.81
N LYS A 17 -13.41 -8.98 4.45
CA LYS A 17 -13.52 -9.09 5.92
C LYS A 17 -13.58 -10.56 6.34
N GLY A 18 -12.65 -11.00 7.18
CA GLY A 18 -12.69 -12.29 7.89
C GLY A 18 -12.86 -12.11 9.40
N SER A 19 -13.73 -12.91 10.02
CA SER A 19 -14.11 -12.80 11.44
C SER A 19 -13.17 -13.50 12.42
N ASP A 20 -12.35 -14.45 12.00
CA ASP A 20 -11.42 -15.19 12.85
C ASP A 20 -10.15 -15.63 12.09
N GLN A 21 -9.05 -15.85 12.83
CA GLN A 21 -7.79 -16.39 12.27
C GLN A 21 -7.76 -17.92 12.23
N SER A 22 -8.92 -18.58 12.38
CA SER A 22 -9.02 -20.04 12.48
C SER A 22 -10.22 -20.56 11.71
N GLY A 23 -10.02 -20.93 10.44
CA GLY A 23 -11.03 -21.65 9.65
C GLY A 23 -11.06 -21.22 8.19
N PRO A 24 -11.75 -21.99 7.31
CA PRO A 24 -11.99 -21.55 5.94
C PRO A 24 -12.70 -20.19 5.98
N LEU A 25 -12.24 -19.24 5.16
CA LEU A 25 -12.80 -17.88 5.02
C LEU A 25 -14.32 -17.97 4.79
N SER A 26 -15.10 -17.98 5.88
CA SER A 26 -16.54 -18.15 5.83
C SER A 26 -17.15 -16.77 5.62
N SER A 27 -17.78 -16.60 4.44
CA SER A 27 -18.47 -15.39 3.98
C SER A 27 -17.64 -14.10 3.95
N VAL A 28 -16.72 -14.01 2.99
CA VAL A 28 -16.26 -12.68 2.55
C VAL A 28 -17.41 -12.03 1.76
N THR A 29 -18.00 -10.97 2.31
CA THR A 29 -18.86 -10.07 1.54
C THR A 29 -18.01 -8.95 0.96
N SER A 30 -18.13 -8.69 -0.34
CA SER A 30 -17.53 -7.53 -0.98
C SER A 30 -18.59 -6.43 -1.06
N THR A 31 -18.28 -5.25 -0.52
CA THR A 31 -19.13 -4.06 -0.63
C THR A 31 -18.41 -3.05 -1.50
N VAL A 32 -19.10 -2.56 -2.53
CA VAL A 32 -18.63 -1.42 -3.31
C VAL A 32 -18.75 -0.18 -2.45
N ILE A 33 -17.65 0.53 -2.22
CA ILE A 33 -17.67 1.84 -1.57
C ILE A 33 -18.37 2.83 -2.52
N PRO A 34 -19.48 3.47 -2.12
CA PRO A 34 -20.14 4.47 -2.95
C PRO A 34 -19.20 5.58 -3.45
N ASP A 35 -19.49 6.15 -4.62
CA ASP A 35 -18.77 7.28 -5.21
C ASP A 35 -17.26 7.07 -5.47
N THR A 36 -16.79 5.82 -5.49
CA THR A 36 -15.40 5.44 -5.84
C THR A 36 -15.23 5.00 -7.30
N SER A 37 -16.06 5.52 -8.21
CA SER A 37 -15.86 5.30 -9.65
C SER A 37 -14.54 5.95 -10.12
N GLY A 38 -13.82 5.34 -11.05
CA GLY A 38 -12.59 5.89 -11.63
C GLY A 38 -11.28 5.40 -10.99
N TRP A 39 -11.32 4.65 -9.89
CA TRP A 39 -10.12 4.15 -9.21
C TRP A 39 -9.29 3.15 -10.03
N GLN A 40 -9.88 2.54 -11.07
CA GLN A 40 -9.16 1.71 -12.04
C GLN A 40 -8.11 2.49 -12.84
N THR A 41 -8.21 3.82 -12.90
CA THR A 41 -7.27 4.70 -13.61
C THR A 41 -5.97 4.93 -12.85
N PHE A 42 -5.91 4.59 -11.55
CA PHE A 42 -4.66 4.66 -10.80
C PHE A 42 -3.71 3.53 -11.21
N LYS A 43 -2.47 3.91 -11.55
CA LYS A 43 -1.34 3.02 -11.79
C LYS A 43 -1.19 2.00 -10.66
N SER A 44 -1.26 2.46 -9.42
CA SER A 44 -1.16 1.61 -8.23
C SER A 44 -2.07 2.11 -7.11
N VAL A 45 -2.58 1.19 -6.30
CA VAL A 45 -3.34 1.47 -5.08
C VAL A 45 -2.88 0.49 -4.01
N PHE A 46 -2.52 0.97 -2.83
CA PHE A 46 -2.00 0.13 -1.75
C PHE A 46 -2.41 0.65 -0.37
N SER A 47 -2.55 -0.27 0.59
CA SER A 47 -2.94 0.05 1.96
C SER A 47 -1.76 0.62 2.73
N GLY A 48 -2.02 1.70 3.47
CA GLY A 48 -1.14 2.21 4.52
C GLY A 48 -1.56 1.75 5.92
N GLY A 49 -2.51 0.80 6.04
CA GLY A 49 -3.07 0.36 7.32
C GLY A 49 -4.01 1.39 7.97
N ASN A 50 -4.84 0.94 8.92
CA ASN A 50 -5.79 1.79 9.67
C ASN A 50 -6.68 2.67 8.77
N GLY A 51 -7.14 2.12 7.64
CA GLY A 51 -8.03 2.79 6.69
C GLY A 51 -7.33 3.74 5.74
N ILE A 52 -6.02 3.96 5.89
CA ILE A 52 -5.24 4.77 4.95
C ILE A 52 -5.03 3.99 3.66
N ILE A 53 -5.27 4.68 2.55
CA ILE A 53 -5.11 4.16 1.19
C ILE A 53 -4.26 5.16 0.44
N TYR A 54 -3.19 4.68 -0.16
CA TYR A 54 -2.39 5.45 -1.10
C TYR A 54 -2.75 5.07 -2.53
N ALA A 55 -2.78 6.05 -3.40
CA ALA A 55 -2.96 5.84 -4.83
C ALA A 55 -1.84 6.56 -5.60
N ILE A 56 -1.36 5.93 -6.67
CA ILE A 56 -0.42 6.54 -7.59
C ILE A 56 -1.14 6.76 -8.92
N THR A 57 -1.21 8.01 -9.34
CA THR A 57 -1.74 8.39 -10.66
C THR A 57 -0.76 8.01 -11.77
N GLU A 58 -1.25 7.91 -13.01
CA GLU A 58 -0.39 7.66 -14.18
C GLU A 58 0.67 8.75 -14.39
N ASP A 59 0.38 10.02 -14.05
CA ASP A 59 1.34 11.12 -14.05
C ASP A 59 2.27 11.14 -12.82
N GLY A 60 2.13 10.16 -11.92
CA GLY A 60 3.07 9.90 -10.84
C GLY A 60 2.88 10.72 -9.56
N LYS A 61 1.69 11.28 -9.34
CA LYS A 61 1.32 11.84 -8.03
C LYS A 61 1.03 10.70 -7.06
N LEU A 62 1.56 10.80 -5.85
CA LEU A 62 1.15 9.97 -4.72
C LEU A 62 0.02 10.70 -4.00
N LEU A 63 -1.16 10.11 -4.01
CA LEU A 63 -2.36 10.63 -3.35
C LEU A 63 -2.61 9.90 -2.04
N TRP A 64 -3.11 10.63 -1.05
CA TRP A 64 -3.51 10.09 0.25
C TRP A 64 -5.02 10.06 0.38
N TYR A 65 -5.56 9.00 0.98
CA TYR A 65 -6.96 8.83 1.34
C TYR A 65 -7.05 8.14 2.69
N LYS A 66 -8.15 8.36 3.41
CA LYS A 66 -8.46 7.57 4.63
C LYS A 66 -9.94 7.27 4.75
N ASP A 67 -10.29 6.00 4.68
CA ASP A 67 -11.60 5.51 5.10
C ASP A 67 -11.62 5.44 6.64
N THR A 68 -12.34 6.36 7.24
CA THR A 68 -12.37 6.54 8.70
C THR A 68 -13.20 5.47 9.41
N LYS A 69 -14.16 4.85 8.72
CA LYS A 69 -15.07 3.86 9.31
C LYS A 69 -14.75 2.42 8.93
N GLN A 70 -14.19 2.20 7.74
CA GLN A 70 -13.83 0.86 7.25
C GLN A 70 -15.02 -0.12 7.25
N ASP A 71 -16.22 0.42 7.03
CA ASP A 71 -17.50 -0.30 7.06
C ASP A 71 -18.19 -0.33 5.69
N GLY A 72 -17.53 0.17 4.63
CA GLY A 72 -18.05 0.21 3.27
C GLY A 72 -18.92 1.43 2.95
N THR A 73 -19.09 2.40 3.88
CA THR A 73 -20.00 3.55 3.73
C THR A 73 -19.36 4.82 3.15
N ALA A 74 -18.18 4.73 2.52
CA ALA A 74 -17.47 5.85 1.90
C ALA A 74 -17.15 7.04 2.83
N SER A 75 -16.83 6.77 4.10
CA SER A 75 -16.53 7.82 5.08
C SER A 75 -15.07 8.30 4.99
N PHE A 76 -14.75 9.07 3.95
CA PHE A 76 -13.40 9.60 3.73
C PHE A 76 -13.06 10.79 4.64
N ALA A 77 -11.85 10.79 5.22
CA ALA A 77 -11.34 11.88 6.02
C ALA A 77 -11.09 13.15 5.18
N PRO A 78 -11.12 14.36 5.79
CA PRO A 78 -10.57 15.56 5.17
C PRO A 78 -9.15 15.34 4.65
N GLY A 79 -8.82 15.93 3.50
CA GLY A 79 -7.53 15.72 2.82
C GLY A 79 -7.46 14.48 1.94
N SER A 80 -8.50 13.62 1.93
CA SER A 80 -8.57 12.52 0.98
C SER A 80 -8.56 13.06 -0.47
N GLY A 81 -7.67 12.52 -1.30
CA GLY A 81 -7.38 13.00 -2.65
C GLY A 81 -6.23 14.01 -2.75
N ASN A 82 -5.68 14.48 -1.63
CA ASN A 82 -4.52 15.36 -1.66
C ASN A 82 -3.31 14.63 -2.24
N ALA A 83 -2.57 15.31 -3.12
CA ALA A 83 -1.27 14.86 -3.56
C ALA A 83 -0.23 15.17 -2.49
N ILE A 84 0.41 14.13 -1.96
CA ILE A 84 1.46 14.22 -0.93
C ILE A 84 2.87 13.97 -1.49
N GLY A 85 2.98 13.63 -2.78
CA GLY A 85 4.26 13.45 -3.47
C GLY A 85 4.13 13.38 -4.99
N ALA A 86 5.26 13.42 -5.69
CA ALA A 86 5.34 13.37 -7.16
C ALA A 86 6.50 12.48 -7.63
N GLY A 87 6.45 12.03 -8.90
CA GLY A 87 7.48 11.17 -9.50
C GLY A 87 7.37 9.68 -9.17
N TRP A 88 6.26 9.25 -8.55
CA TRP A 88 6.07 7.88 -8.06
C TRP A 88 5.73 6.86 -9.16
N ALA A 89 5.32 7.33 -10.35
CA ALA A 89 5.01 6.45 -11.48
C ALA A 89 6.23 5.71 -12.04
N ARG A 90 7.45 6.11 -11.68
CA ARG A 90 8.68 5.42 -12.12
C ARG A 90 8.93 4.09 -11.42
N PHE A 91 8.39 3.93 -10.20
CA PHE A 91 8.63 2.72 -9.41
C PHE A 91 7.87 1.54 -9.99
N LYS A 92 8.50 0.37 -9.96
CA LYS A 92 7.89 -0.91 -10.35
C LYS A 92 6.78 -1.29 -9.38
N GLN A 93 7.00 -1.07 -8.09
CA GLN A 93 6.03 -1.36 -7.04
C GLN A 93 6.25 -0.42 -5.84
N VAL A 94 5.17 -0.09 -5.16
CA VAL A 94 5.21 0.69 -3.92
C VAL A 94 4.33 0.01 -2.89
N LEU A 95 4.82 -0.07 -1.66
CA LEU A 95 4.18 -0.70 -0.51
C LEU A 95 4.19 0.29 0.66
N ALA A 96 3.30 0.12 1.61
CA ALA A 96 3.37 0.83 2.88
C ALA A 96 3.09 -0.09 4.06
N ASP A 97 3.44 0.39 5.25
CA ASP A 97 3.02 -0.21 6.52
C ASP A 97 2.14 0.73 7.35
N GLU A 98 1.61 0.18 8.43
CA GLU A 98 0.72 0.86 9.35
C GLU A 98 1.39 1.92 10.23
N ARG A 99 2.71 2.16 10.06
CA ARG A 99 3.46 3.21 10.76
C ARG A 99 3.75 4.41 9.87
N GLY A 100 3.47 4.31 8.56
CA GLY A 100 3.74 5.37 7.59
C GLY A 100 5.02 5.14 6.79
N ASN A 101 5.72 4.02 6.98
CA ASN A 101 6.83 3.68 6.10
C ASN A 101 6.30 3.35 4.71
N ILE A 102 6.97 3.86 3.69
CA ILE A 102 6.66 3.63 2.29
C ILE A 102 7.91 3.08 1.61
N TYR A 103 7.77 1.89 1.05
CA TYR A 103 8.82 1.14 0.38
C TYR A 103 8.61 1.22 -1.12
N ALA A 104 9.53 1.84 -1.84
CA ALA A 104 9.47 2.01 -3.28
C ALA A 104 10.54 1.16 -3.95
N ILE A 105 10.12 0.31 -4.89
CA ILE A 105 11.00 -0.63 -5.58
C ILE A 105 11.22 -0.09 -6.99
N GLU A 106 12.47 0.24 -7.30
CA GLU A 106 12.89 0.64 -8.65
C GLU A 106 12.81 -0.56 -9.62
N PRO A 107 12.76 -0.32 -10.95
CA PRO A 107 12.70 -1.40 -11.94
C PRO A 107 13.82 -2.44 -11.85
N ASP A 108 14.99 -2.03 -11.37
CA ASP A 108 16.16 -2.89 -11.18
C ASP A 108 16.14 -3.68 -9.85
N GLY A 109 15.11 -3.51 -9.02
CA GLY A 109 15.00 -4.14 -7.70
C GLY A 109 15.61 -3.34 -6.56
N THR A 110 16.15 -2.14 -6.81
CA THR A 110 16.62 -1.26 -5.74
C THR A 110 15.46 -0.84 -4.85
N LEU A 111 15.60 -1.02 -3.54
CA LEU A 111 14.62 -0.64 -2.54
C LEU A 111 14.97 0.73 -1.96
N LYS A 112 14.02 1.66 -2.07
CA LYS A 112 14.07 2.97 -1.44
C LYS A 112 13.04 3.09 -0.34
N TRP A 113 13.38 3.82 0.70
CA TRP A 113 12.48 4.11 1.80
C TRP A 113 12.09 5.58 1.83
N TYR A 114 10.81 5.80 2.14
CA TYR A 114 10.17 7.07 2.41
C TYR A 114 9.26 6.91 3.63
N PHE A 115 8.83 8.01 4.22
CA PHE A 115 8.04 7.99 5.44
C PHE A 115 7.01 9.10 5.45
N ASP A 116 5.71 8.79 5.43
CA ASP A 116 4.63 9.75 5.67
C ASP A 116 4.40 9.86 7.20
N PRO A 117 4.93 10.89 7.88
CA PRO A 117 4.82 11.01 9.34
C PRO A 117 3.41 11.43 9.78
N ALA A 118 2.77 12.31 9.02
CA ALA A 118 1.54 12.97 9.42
C ALA A 118 0.32 12.11 9.13
N ARG A 119 0.35 11.35 8.03
CA ARG A 119 -0.69 10.38 7.65
C ARG A 119 -2.09 10.98 7.66
N ASP A 120 -2.19 12.21 7.17
CA ASP A 120 -3.40 13.05 7.20
C ASP A 120 -3.66 13.82 5.88
N GLY A 121 -2.88 13.55 4.82
CA GLY A 121 -2.99 14.28 3.55
C GLY A 121 -2.33 15.67 3.58
N THR A 122 -1.63 15.99 4.67
CA THR A 122 -0.78 17.13 5.03
C THR A 122 0.22 17.60 3.97
N THR A 123 1.43 17.05 4.07
CA THR A 123 2.52 17.19 3.11
C THR A 123 3.63 16.16 3.40
N TRP A 124 4.35 15.82 2.32
CA TRP A 124 5.58 15.05 2.08
C TRP A 124 6.17 14.14 3.15
N GLY A 125 6.38 12.90 2.71
CA GLY A 125 7.17 11.94 3.44
C GLY A 125 8.67 12.04 3.20
N MET A 126 9.45 12.24 4.27
CA MET A 126 10.92 12.28 4.22
C MET A 126 11.47 10.98 3.60
N GLY A 127 12.58 11.06 2.87
CA GLY A 127 13.29 9.86 2.40
C GLY A 127 13.84 9.96 0.98
N GLY A 128 13.90 8.81 0.30
CA GLY A 128 14.57 8.61 -0.99
C GLY A 128 15.89 7.86 -0.89
N ASN A 129 16.29 7.47 0.32
CA ASN A 129 17.50 6.69 0.57
C ASN A 129 17.33 5.28 0.00
N VAL A 130 18.37 4.81 -0.68
CA VAL A 130 18.50 3.38 -0.98
C VAL A 130 18.81 2.66 0.33
N ILE A 131 17.97 1.70 0.67
CA ILE A 131 18.13 0.89 1.89
C ILE A 131 18.51 -0.57 1.58
N GLU A 132 18.34 -0.99 0.33
CA GLU A 132 18.75 -2.31 -0.17
C GLU A 132 18.82 -2.26 -1.70
N SER A 133 19.74 -3.01 -2.34
CA SER A 133 19.93 -2.95 -3.80
C SER A 133 20.06 -4.30 -4.49
N ASP A 134 20.22 -5.40 -3.75
CA ASP A 134 20.43 -6.74 -4.32
C ASP A 134 19.27 -7.68 -4.03
N TRP A 135 18.70 -7.62 -2.83
CA TRP A 135 17.74 -8.60 -2.33
C TRP A 135 16.50 -8.80 -3.23
N LEU A 136 15.98 -7.72 -3.84
CA LEU A 136 14.73 -7.76 -4.61
C LEU A 136 14.92 -7.86 -6.13
N LYS A 137 16.16 -7.98 -6.63
CA LYS A 137 16.46 -8.07 -8.08
C LYS A 137 15.67 -9.17 -8.79
N ASN A 138 15.54 -10.32 -8.14
CA ASN A 138 14.85 -11.51 -8.67
C ASN A 138 13.53 -11.80 -7.93
N ALA A 139 12.90 -10.78 -7.34
CA ALA A 139 11.60 -10.94 -6.70
C ALA A 139 10.47 -10.89 -7.74
N LYS A 140 9.61 -11.92 -7.74
CA LYS A 140 8.37 -11.98 -8.51
C LYS A 140 7.22 -11.29 -7.79
N HIS A 141 7.14 -11.45 -6.47
CA HIS A 141 6.13 -10.82 -5.64
C HIS A 141 6.79 -10.18 -4.43
N VAL A 142 6.33 -8.99 -4.04
CA VAL A 142 6.77 -8.30 -2.82
C VAL A 142 5.54 -7.75 -2.12
N PHE A 143 5.48 -7.92 -0.79
CA PHE A 143 4.38 -7.43 0.02
C PHE A 143 4.85 -7.05 1.43
N SER A 144 4.15 -6.08 2.04
CA SER A 144 4.43 -5.61 3.39
C SER A 144 3.90 -6.60 4.42
N GLY A 145 4.71 -6.91 5.43
CA GLY A 145 4.32 -7.65 6.62
C GLY A 145 3.86 -6.76 7.79
N GLY A 146 3.93 -5.44 7.63
CA GLY A 146 3.75 -4.47 8.71
C GLY A 146 5.03 -4.24 9.52
N ASP A 147 5.06 -3.17 10.32
CA ASP A 147 6.18 -2.84 11.23
C ASP A 147 7.59 -2.99 10.62
N GLY A 148 7.79 -2.40 9.44
CA GLY A 148 9.05 -2.45 8.70
C GLY A 148 9.43 -3.80 8.07
N VAL A 149 8.57 -4.81 8.15
CA VAL A 149 8.81 -6.11 7.53
C VAL A 149 8.38 -6.10 6.07
N VAL A 150 9.25 -6.57 5.18
CA VAL A 150 8.96 -6.82 3.77
C VAL A 150 9.19 -8.30 3.48
N TYR A 151 8.23 -8.92 2.79
CA TYR A 151 8.35 -10.27 2.26
C TYR A 151 8.52 -10.23 0.75
N ALA A 152 9.27 -11.19 0.22
CA ALA A 152 9.42 -11.38 -1.22
C ALA A 152 9.33 -12.87 -1.58
N ILE A 153 8.81 -13.16 -2.77
CA ILE A 153 8.87 -14.48 -3.39
C ILE A 153 9.81 -14.37 -4.58
N ASN A 154 10.88 -15.16 -4.58
CA ASN A 154 11.85 -15.14 -5.67
C ASN A 154 11.42 -16.02 -6.86
N ASP A 155 12.23 -16.01 -7.92
CA ASP A 155 12.00 -16.81 -9.14
C ASP A 155 11.94 -18.33 -8.91
N LYS A 156 12.42 -18.82 -7.77
CA LYS A 156 12.35 -20.24 -7.37
C LYS A 156 11.11 -20.57 -6.53
N GLY A 157 10.28 -19.57 -6.22
CA GLY A 157 9.12 -19.72 -5.33
C GLY A 157 9.46 -19.72 -3.84
N GLU A 158 10.69 -19.32 -3.46
CA GLU A 158 11.10 -19.28 -2.06
C GLU A 158 10.61 -17.98 -1.40
N LEU A 159 10.04 -18.10 -0.20
CA LEU A 159 9.63 -16.95 0.61
C LEU A 159 10.85 -16.40 1.36
N LEU A 160 11.15 -15.14 1.13
CA LEU A 160 12.21 -14.37 1.76
C LEU A 160 11.58 -13.28 2.63
N TRP A 161 12.26 -12.85 3.68
CA TRP A 161 11.82 -11.74 4.51
C TRP A 161 13.00 -10.89 4.96
N ASN A 162 12.76 -9.60 5.15
CA ASN A 162 13.68 -8.70 5.81
C ASN A 162 12.91 -7.68 6.66
N ARG A 163 13.51 -7.17 7.73
CA ARG A 163 12.95 -6.11 8.56
C ARG A 163 13.85 -4.89 8.47
N PHE A 164 13.31 -3.81 7.95
CA PHE A 164 13.96 -2.50 7.91
C PHE A 164 13.49 -1.72 9.13
N ALA A 165 14.13 -1.98 10.28
CA ALA A 165 13.94 -1.18 11.47
C ALA A 165 14.62 0.18 11.23
N ILE A 166 13.82 1.22 11.01
CA ILE A 166 14.33 2.58 10.85
C ILE A 166 14.06 3.27 12.17
N ASP A 167 15.09 3.32 13.02
CA ASP A 167 15.05 3.99 14.30
C ASP A 167 14.70 5.47 14.06
N ASN A 168 13.50 5.86 14.47
CA ASN A 168 13.10 7.25 14.57
C ASN A 168 13.95 7.90 15.68
N LYS A 169 15.11 8.46 15.33
CA LYS A 169 15.84 9.41 16.18
C LYS A 169 15.54 10.83 15.76
#